data_AF-A0A7Z8ZAN8-F1
#
_entry.id   AF-A0A7Z8ZAN8-F1
#
_cell.length_a   1.000
_cell.length_b   1.000
_cell.length_c   1.000
_cell.angle_alpha   90.00
_cell.angle_beta   90.00
_cell.angle_gamma   90.00
#
_symmetry.space_group_name_H-M   'P 1'
#
loop_
_entity.id
_entity.type
_entity.pdbx_description
1 polymer ?
#
loop_
_entity_poly.entity_id
_entity_poly.type
_entity_poly.pdbx_seq_one_letter_code
_entity_poly.pdbx_strand_id
1 'polypeptide(L)'
;MSVLIALAALALLMLAAYRGYSVILFAPIAALGAVLLTDPSAVGPTFTGLFMEKMVGFVKLYFPVFLLGAVFGKLIELSGFSRSIVAAAIRLLGRRHAIPVIVLVCALLTYGGVSLFVVAFAVYPFAAELFRQSGIPKRLIPATVALGAFSFTMDALPGTPQIQNIIPTSFFGTNAWAAPWLGLIGSLFIITFGLLWLDRQRRRAQARGEGYGTDLQNEPETPDNINLPHPLIAIAPLLLVGVLNLLFTRWIPQWYGPTHELSLPGLAKPIITETGKITAIWAVEAALLSGILVVLLFGFRNIRGRLAEGSRTAVSGAILAAMNTASEYGFGAVIAALPGFLVLSKALTAIPNPLLNEAISVTVLAGITGSASGG
;
A
#
# COMPACT_ATOMS: atom_id res chain seq x y z
N MET A 1 21.31 -17.91 -20.87
CA MET A 1 21.34 -18.54 -19.54
C MET A 1 21.05 -17.54 -18.42
N SER A 2 21.75 -16.40 -18.34
CA SER A 2 21.55 -15.37 -17.29
C SER A 2 20.11 -14.84 -17.16
N VAL A 3 19.41 -14.60 -18.28
CA VAL A 3 17.99 -14.20 -18.28
C VAL A 3 17.10 -15.26 -17.63
N LEU A 4 17.32 -16.55 -17.94
CA LEU A 4 16.55 -17.65 -17.38
C LEU A 4 16.77 -17.76 -15.87
N ILE A 5 17.98 -17.49 -15.38
CA ILE A 5 18.30 -17.49 -13.94
C ILE A 5 17.48 -16.41 -13.22
N ALA A 6 17.44 -15.19 -13.74
CA ALA A 6 16.65 -14.10 -13.16
C ALA A 6 15.14 -14.42 -13.14
N LEU A 7 14.61 -14.94 -14.25
CA LEU A 7 13.20 -15.36 -14.34
C LEU A 7 12.88 -16.54 -13.43
N ALA A 8 13.79 -17.51 -13.28
CA ALA A 8 13.62 -18.64 -12.39
C ALA A 8 13.58 -18.21 -10.91
N ALA A 9 14.41 -17.24 -10.53
CA ALA A 9 14.41 -16.67 -9.18
C ALA A 9 13.09 -15.97 -8.86
N LEU A 10 12.57 -15.17 -9.80
CA LEU A 10 11.24 -14.58 -9.67
C LEU A 10 10.15 -15.65 -9.57
N ALA A 11 10.17 -16.64 -10.45
CA ALA A 11 9.18 -17.72 -10.46
C ALA A 11 9.18 -18.50 -9.13
N LEU A 12 10.36 -18.75 -8.56
CA LEU A 12 10.51 -19.37 -7.25
C LEU A 12 9.89 -18.50 -6.14
N LEU A 13 10.20 -17.20 -6.13
CA LEU A 13 9.64 -16.27 -5.14
C LEU A 13 8.10 -16.20 -5.24
N MET A 14 7.58 -16.08 -6.46
CA MET A 14 6.14 -16.06 -6.71
C MET A 14 5.48 -17.37 -6.25
N LEU A 15 6.04 -18.52 -6.61
CA LEU A 15 5.52 -19.82 -6.21
C LEU A 15 5.49 -19.98 -4.69
N ALA A 16 6.55 -19.52 -4.00
CA ALA A 16 6.61 -19.54 -2.55
C ALA A 16 5.51 -18.65 -1.93
N ALA A 17 5.35 -17.41 -2.42
CA ALA A 17 4.32 -16.48 -1.96
C ALA A 17 2.90 -17.02 -2.17
N TYR A 18 2.61 -17.58 -3.35
CA TYR A 18 1.29 -18.19 -3.66
C TYR A 18 0.98 -19.40 -2.77
N ARG A 19 1.99 -20.11 -2.29
CA ARG A 19 1.83 -21.23 -1.34
C ARG A 19 1.81 -20.78 0.12
N GLY A 20 1.86 -19.48 0.39
CA GLY A 20 1.81 -18.92 1.74
C GLY A 20 3.13 -18.99 2.51
N TYR A 21 4.26 -19.25 1.83
CA TYR A 21 5.56 -19.14 2.47
C TYR A 21 5.95 -17.68 2.70
N SER A 22 6.74 -17.43 3.75
CA SER A 22 7.19 -16.08 4.11
C SER A 22 8.09 -15.48 3.03
N VAL A 23 7.70 -14.33 2.48
CA VAL A 23 8.50 -13.57 1.52
C VAL A 23 9.79 -13.05 2.17
N ILE A 24 9.76 -12.73 3.48
CA ILE A 24 10.95 -12.37 4.26
C ILE A 24 12.02 -13.47 4.17
N LEU A 25 11.62 -14.74 4.16
CA LEU A 25 12.54 -15.87 4.08
C LEU A 25 12.92 -16.20 2.63
N PHE A 26 11.94 -16.24 1.73
CA PHE A 26 12.17 -16.75 0.36
C PHE A 26 12.78 -15.72 -0.60
N ALA A 27 12.60 -14.42 -0.37
CA ALA A 27 13.24 -13.40 -1.22
C ALA A 27 14.77 -13.48 -1.18
N PRO A 28 15.46 -13.54 0.00
CA PRO A 28 16.90 -13.72 0.01
C PRO A 28 17.32 -15.09 -0.54
N ILE A 29 16.57 -16.16 -0.28
CA ILE A 29 16.88 -17.49 -0.85
C ILE A 29 16.85 -17.46 -2.39
N ALA A 30 15.81 -16.87 -2.97
CA ALA A 30 15.67 -16.77 -4.42
C ALA A 30 16.74 -15.85 -5.04
N ALA A 31 16.97 -14.69 -4.44
CA ALA A 31 18.00 -13.74 -4.89
C ALA A 31 19.41 -14.35 -4.84
N LEU A 32 19.79 -14.95 -3.71
CA LEU A 32 21.11 -15.55 -3.54
C LEU A 32 21.28 -16.84 -4.35
N GLY A 33 20.19 -17.59 -4.58
CA GLY A 33 20.21 -18.70 -5.52
C GLY A 33 20.53 -18.25 -6.95
N ALA A 34 19.98 -17.12 -7.38
CA ALA A 34 20.31 -16.53 -8.68
C ALA A 34 21.78 -16.09 -8.78
N VAL A 35 22.30 -15.49 -7.71
CA VAL A 35 23.71 -15.11 -7.60
C VAL A 35 24.61 -16.34 -7.63
N LEU A 36 24.28 -17.38 -6.85
CA LEU A 36 25.04 -18.64 -6.81
C LEU A 36 25.19 -19.28 -8.20
N LEU A 37 24.13 -19.24 -9.01
CA LEU A 37 24.15 -19.78 -10.37
C LEU A 37 24.88 -18.88 -11.38
N THR A 38 25.16 -17.62 -11.03
CA THR A 38 25.83 -16.64 -11.90
C THR A 38 27.31 -16.48 -11.52
N ASP A 39 27.58 -16.26 -10.24
CA ASP A 39 28.90 -16.15 -9.63
C ASP A 39 28.83 -16.62 -8.15
N PRO A 40 29.23 -17.87 -7.87
CA PRO A 40 29.24 -18.42 -6.50
C PRO A 40 30.04 -17.60 -5.49
N SER A 41 31.10 -16.92 -5.93
CA SER A 41 31.97 -16.16 -5.03
C SER A 41 31.30 -14.87 -4.51
N ALA A 42 30.30 -14.37 -5.26
CA ALA A 42 29.61 -13.13 -4.96
C ALA A 42 28.44 -13.29 -3.97
N VAL A 43 28.06 -14.51 -3.54
CA VAL A 43 26.87 -14.74 -2.69
C VAL A 43 26.94 -13.97 -1.37
N GLY A 44 28.04 -14.09 -0.62
CA GLY A 44 28.22 -13.42 0.67
C GLY A 44 28.24 -11.88 0.55
N PRO A 45 29.08 -11.31 -0.34
CA PRO A 45 29.08 -9.88 -0.63
C PRO A 45 27.73 -9.34 -1.09
N THR A 46 27.02 -10.08 -1.94
CA THR A 46 25.69 -9.66 -2.43
C THR A 46 24.64 -9.66 -1.33
N PHE A 47 24.67 -10.65 -0.44
CA PHE A 47 23.76 -10.67 0.71
C PHE A 47 23.96 -9.46 1.62
N THR A 48 25.20 -9.22 2.06
CA THR A 48 25.48 -8.18 3.05
C THR A 48 25.49 -6.78 2.44
N GLY A 49 26.20 -6.59 1.33
CA GLY A 49 26.47 -5.28 0.75
C GLY A 49 25.42 -4.77 -0.25
N LEU A 50 24.50 -5.63 -0.70
CA LEU A 50 23.43 -5.23 -1.62
C LEU A 50 22.04 -5.53 -1.06
N PHE A 51 21.74 -6.80 -0.79
CA PHE A 51 20.40 -7.19 -0.32
C PHE A 51 20.07 -6.52 1.03
N MET A 52 20.92 -6.70 2.04
CA MET A 52 20.68 -6.17 3.38
C MET A 52 20.72 -4.65 3.44
N GLU A 53 21.65 -4.00 2.73
CA GLU A 53 21.70 -2.53 2.64
C GLU A 53 20.42 -1.94 2.04
N LYS A 54 19.89 -2.55 0.98
CA LYS A 54 18.65 -2.12 0.34
C LYS A 54 17.43 -2.38 1.21
N MET A 55 17.37 -3.55 1.85
CA MET A 55 16.34 -3.89 2.82
C MET A 55 16.32 -2.88 3.98
N VAL A 56 17.47 -2.63 4.63
CA VAL A 56 17.57 -1.69 5.77
C VAL A 56 17.29 -0.25 5.33
N GLY A 57 17.74 0.16 4.14
CA GLY A 57 17.43 1.46 3.57
C GLY A 57 15.93 1.70 3.42
N PHE A 58 15.19 0.68 2.95
CA PHE A 58 13.74 0.72 2.88
C PHE A 58 13.12 0.88 4.28
N VAL A 59 13.55 0.05 5.23
CA VAL A 59 13.03 0.08 6.61
C VAL A 59 13.26 1.44 7.25
N LYS A 60 14.47 1.98 7.11
CA LYS A 60 14.86 3.29 7.65
C LYS A 60 13.93 4.40 7.16
N LEU A 61 13.60 4.41 5.87
CA LEU A 61 12.81 5.47 5.26
C LEU A 61 11.31 5.31 5.52
N TYR A 62 10.80 4.08 5.50
CA TYR A 62 9.37 3.85 5.33
C TYR A 62 8.69 3.16 6.50
N PHE A 63 9.44 2.50 7.40
CA PHE A 63 8.85 1.86 8.58
C PHE A 63 7.98 2.82 9.42
N PRO A 64 8.34 4.08 9.65
CA PRO A 64 7.48 4.99 10.41
C PRO A 64 6.11 5.20 9.75
N VAL A 65 6.06 5.33 8.42
CA VAL A 65 4.81 5.45 7.66
C VAL A 65 3.96 4.18 7.79
N PHE A 66 4.56 3.00 7.69
CA PHE A 66 3.86 1.72 7.92
C PHE A 66 3.29 1.64 9.35
N LEU A 67 4.09 2.01 10.35
CA LEU A 67 3.72 1.97 11.75
C LEU A 67 2.55 2.92 12.04
N LEU A 68 2.68 4.19 11.64
CA LEU A 68 1.63 5.19 11.86
C LEU A 68 0.36 4.85 11.09
N GLY A 69 0.47 4.38 9.84
CA GLY A 69 -0.68 3.97 9.03
C GLY A 69 -1.41 2.74 9.62
N ALA A 70 -0.66 1.78 10.18
CA ALA A 70 -1.25 0.62 10.86
C ALA A 70 -1.93 1.00 12.18
N VAL A 71 -1.28 1.84 13.00
CA VAL A 71 -1.86 2.34 14.25
C VAL A 71 -3.11 3.16 13.96
N PHE A 72 -3.04 4.09 13.00
CA PHE A 72 -4.18 4.89 12.56
C PHE A 72 -5.34 3.99 12.11
N GLY A 73 -5.06 3.03 11.23
CA GLY A 73 -6.07 2.07 10.77
C GLY A 73 -6.71 1.27 11.90
N LYS A 74 -5.91 0.79 12.85
CA LYS A 74 -6.43 0.03 14.00
C LYS A 74 -7.27 0.90 14.94
N LEU A 75 -6.92 2.17 15.12
CA LEU A 75 -7.74 3.10 15.90
C LEU A 75 -9.06 3.44 15.18
N ILE A 76 -9.05 3.60 13.86
CA ILE A 76 -10.27 3.75 13.04
C ILE A 76 -11.18 2.53 13.19
N GLU A 77 -10.63 1.32 13.25
CA GLU A 77 -11.37 0.09 13.51
C GLU A 77 -11.96 0.07 14.93
N LEU A 78 -11.13 0.26 15.96
CA LEU A 78 -11.52 0.16 17.37
C LEU A 78 -12.52 1.25 17.80
N SER A 79 -12.41 2.44 17.22
CA SER A 79 -13.35 3.55 17.45
C SER A 79 -14.75 3.30 16.89
N GLY A 80 -14.88 2.37 15.94
CA GLY A 80 -16.10 2.16 15.16
C GLY A 80 -16.29 3.18 14.03
N PHE A 81 -15.26 3.95 13.68
CA PHE A 81 -15.34 4.94 12.59
C PHE A 81 -15.52 4.26 11.24
N SER A 82 -14.80 3.16 10.97
CA SER A 82 -14.99 2.35 9.76
C SER A 82 -16.45 1.89 9.60
N ARG A 83 -17.05 1.39 10.68
CA ARG A 83 -18.46 0.98 10.73
C ARG A 83 -19.43 2.12 10.41
N SER A 84 -19.19 3.29 11.00
CA SER A 84 -20.03 4.47 10.76
C SER A 84 -19.96 4.93 9.31
N ILE A 85 -18.75 4.98 8.73
CA ILE A 85 -18.51 5.33 7.33
C ILE A 85 -19.25 4.38 6.40
N VAL A 86 -19.08 3.06 6.61
CA VAL A 86 -19.77 2.03 5.82
C VAL A 86 -21.29 2.20 5.91
N ALA A 87 -21.83 2.34 7.13
CA ALA A 87 -23.26 2.47 7.34
C ALA A 87 -23.83 3.75 6.68
N ALA A 88 -23.05 4.82 6.62
CA ALA A 88 -23.41 6.05 5.90
C ALA A 88 -23.38 5.85 4.39
N ALA A 89 -22.34 5.21 3.86
CA ALA A 89 -22.21 4.91 2.43
C ALA A 89 -23.36 4.02 1.92
N ILE A 90 -23.73 2.98 2.69
CA ILE A 90 -24.88 2.12 2.38
C ILE A 90 -26.19 2.92 2.38
N ARG A 91 -26.38 3.84 3.33
CA ARG A 91 -27.57 4.70 3.39
C ARG A 91 -27.67 5.65 2.21
N LEU A 92 -26.54 6.19 1.73
CA LEU A 92 -26.50 7.16 0.64
C LEU A 92 -26.69 6.52 -0.74
N LEU A 93 -25.95 5.44 -1.03
CA LEU A 93 -25.93 4.80 -2.35
C LEU A 93 -26.95 3.65 -2.46
N GLY A 94 -27.45 3.15 -1.34
CA GLY A 94 -28.40 2.04 -1.28
C GLY A 94 -27.73 0.66 -1.42
N ARG A 95 -28.38 -0.36 -0.84
CA ARG A 95 -27.86 -1.74 -0.80
C ARG A 95 -27.69 -2.38 -2.18
N ARG A 96 -28.44 -1.91 -3.20
CA ARG A 96 -28.35 -2.39 -4.58
C ARG A 96 -26.99 -2.11 -5.25
N HIS A 97 -26.21 -1.17 -4.71
CA HIS A 97 -24.91 -0.76 -5.26
C HIS A 97 -23.73 -1.28 -4.42
N ALA A 98 -23.78 -2.56 -4.04
CA ALA A 98 -22.79 -3.18 -3.16
C ALA A 98 -21.33 -2.97 -3.60
N ILE A 99 -21.03 -3.22 -4.88
CA ILE A 99 -19.68 -3.06 -5.45
C ILE A 99 -19.21 -1.60 -5.36
N PRO A 100 -19.92 -0.60 -5.94
CA PRO A 100 -19.53 0.81 -5.81
C PRO A 100 -19.37 1.29 -4.36
N VAL A 101 -20.24 0.86 -3.44
CA VAL A 101 -20.17 1.23 -2.02
C VAL A 101 -18.87 0.75 -1.40
N ILE A 102 -18.49 -0.52 -1.62
CA ILE A 102 -17.25 -1.07 -1.05
C ILE A 102 -16.04 -0.38 -1.66
N VAL A 103 -16.03 -0.16 -2.99
CA VAL A 103 -14.94 0.55 -3.67
C VAL A 103 -14.76 1.95 -3.09
N LEU A 104 -15.86 2.70 -2.90
CA LEU A 104 -15.83 4.05 -2.33
C LEU A 104 -15.32 4.05 -0.88
N VAL A 105 -15.78 3.12 -0.05
CA VAL A 105 -15.32 3.02 1.35
C VAL A 105 -13.84 2.69 1.41
N CYS A 106 -13.40 1.69 0.65
CA CYS A 106 -11.98 1.35 0.55
C CYS A 106 -11.16 2.57 0.14
N ALA A 107 -11.59 3.27 -0.91
CA ALA A 107 -10.90 4.45 -1.43
C ALA A 107 -10.84 5.59 -0.41
N LEU A 108 -11.93 5.83 0.34
CA LEU A 108 -11.94 6.85 1.38
C LEU A 108 -10.97 6.50 2.51
N LEU A 109 -10.91 5.23 2.91
CA LEU A 109 -10.01 4.78 3.99
C LEU A 109 -8.54 4.87 3.54
N THR A 110 -8.20 4.36 2.36
CA THR A 110 -6.83 4.41 1.83
C THR A 110 -6.38 5.84 1.53
N TYR A 111 -7.23 6.65 0.89
CA TYR A 111 -6.91 8.06 0.67
C TYR A 111 -6.75 8.82 1.99
N GLY A 112 -7.53 8.45 3.01
CA GLY A 112 -7.41 8.98 4.36
C GLY A 112 -6.20 8.50 5.16
N GLY A 113 -5.30 7.71 4.58
CA GLY A 113 -4.08 7.23 5.24
C GLY A 113 -4.21 5.94 6.05
N VAL A 114 -5.36 5.27 5.98
CA VAL A 114 -5.46 3.91 6.51
C VAL A 114 -4.61 3.00 5.63
N SER A 115 -3.74 2.20 6.27
CA SER A 115 -2.93 1.21 5.55
C SER A 115 -3.80 0.28 4.72
N LEU A 116 -3.46 0.11 3.44
CA LEU A 116 -4.13 -0.80 2.52
C LEU A 116 -4.32 -2.23 3.09
N PHE A 117 -3.37 -2.72 3.89
CA PHE A 117 -3.46 -4.04 4.54
C PHE A 117 -4.57 -4.07 5.59
N VAL A 118 -4.73 -2.99 6.36
CA VAL A 118 -5.79 -2.86 7.37
C VAL A 118 -7.15 -2.68 6.72
N VAL A 119 -7.22 -1.92 5.61
CA VAL A 119 -8.48 -1.73 4.87
C VAL A 119 -9.08 -3.06 4.44
N ALA A 120 -8.28 -4.01 3.97
CA ALA A 120 -8.77 -5.32 3.56
C ALA A 120 -9.50 -6.05 4.70
N PHE A 121 -8.91 -6.11 5.91
CA PHE A 121 -9.53 -6.76 7.06
C PHE A 121 -10.70 -5.95 7.65
N ALA A 122 -10.59 -4.62 7.66
CA ALA A 122 -11.64 -3.75 8.21
C ALA A 122 -12.89 -3.74 7.34
N VAL A 123 -12.74 -3.80 6.01
CA VAL A 123 -13.86 -3.71 5.06
C VAL A 123 -14.46 -5.09 4.77
N TYR A 124 -13.68 -6.17 4.87
CA TYR A 124 -14.14 -7.52 4.56
C TYR A 124 -15.47 -7.90 5.25
N PRO A 125 -15.67 -7.68 6.57
CA PRO A 125 -16.95 -7.94 7.23
C PRO A 125 -18.17 -7.33 6.57
N PHE A 126 -18.04 -6.07 6.18
CA PHE A 126 -19.11 -5.31 5.56
C PHE A 126 -19.33 -5.74 4.11
N ALA A 127 -18.24 -5.98 3.39
CA ALA A 127 -18.30 -6.45 2.02
C ALA A 127 -19.01 -7.79 1.92
N ALA A 128 -18.67 -8.71 2.83
CA ALA A 128 -19.23 -10.04 2.94
C ALA A 128 -20.75 -9.98 3.19
N GLU A 129 -21.19 -9.21 4.19
CA GLU A 129 -22.61 -9.04 4.49
C GLU A 129 -23.39 -8.36 3.34
N LEU A 130 -22.82 -7.31 2.75
CA LEU A 130 -23.48 -6.57 1.68
C LEU A 130 -23.60 -7.40 0.39
N PHE A 131 -22.59 -8.22 0.09
CA PHE A 131 -22.62 -9.17 -1.03
C PHE A 131 -23.63 -10.29 -0.77
N ARG A 132 -23.69 -10.81 0.46
CA ARG A 132 -24.65 -11.83 0.88
C ARG A 132 -26.09 -11.36 0.70
N GLN A 133 -26.41 -10.17 1.22
CA GLN A 133 -27.73 -9.55 1.05
C GLN A 133 -28.07 -9.24 -0.42
N SER A 134 -27.06 -8.94 -1.24
CA SER A 134 -27.24 -8.60 -2.66
C SER A 134 -27.17 -9.81 -3.59
N GLY A 135 -26.98 -11.02 -3.06
CA GLY A 135 -26.82 -12.24 -3.85
C GLY A 135 -25.62 -12.21 -4.80
N ILE A 136 -24.57 -11.45 -4.48
CA ILE A 136 -23.35 -11.35 -5.30
C ILE A 136 -22.35 -12.42 -4.84
N PRO A 137 -21.67 -13.15 -5.74
CA PRO A 137 -20.72 -14.19 -5.34
C PRO A 137 -19.59 -13.67 -4.46
N LYS A 138 -19.31 -14.39 -3.37
CA LYS A 138 -18.24 -14.06 -2.41
C LYS A 138 -16.86 -13.90 -3.07
N ARG A 139 -16.57 -14.67 -4.13
CA ARG A 139 -15.29 -14.60 -4.87
C ARG A 139 -15.02 -13.25 -5.54
N LEU A 140 -16.01 -12.37 -5.66
CA LEU A 140 -15.83 -11.01 -6.19
C LEU A 140 -15.40 -9.99 -5.11
N ILE A 141 -15.45 -10.34 -3.82
CA ILE A 141 -15.04 -9.45 -2.73
C ILE A 141 -13.56 -9.04 -2.86
N PRO A 142 -12.59 -9.98 -3.04
CA PRO A 142 -11.19 -9.59 -3.14
C PRO A 142 -10.92 -8.61 -4.28
N ALA A 143 -11.53 -8.82 -5.45
CA ALA A 143 -11.40 -7.91 -6.59
C ALA A 143 -12.03 -6.52 -6.33
N THR A 144 -13.13 -6.48 -5.59
CA THR A 144 -13.82 -5.23 -5.21
C THR A 144 -13.00 -4.42 -4.21
N VAL A 145 -12.46 -5.09 -3.18
CA VAL A 145 -11.54 -4.48 -2.22
C VAL A 145 -10.27 -4.02 -2.92
N ALA A 146 -9.71 -4.84 -3.82
CA ALA A 146 -8.51 -4.50 -4.58
C ALA A 146 -8.71 -3.26 -5.46
N LEU A 147 -9.84 -3.14 -6.14
CA LEU A 147 -10.15 -1.92 -6.91
C LEU A 147 -10.19 -0.68 -6.01
N GLY A 148 -10.80 -0.76 -4.84
CA GLY A 148 -10.89 0.40 -3.95
C GLY A 148 -9.62 0.72 -3.17
N ALA A 149 -8.83 -0.28 -2.77
CA ALA A 149 -7.71 -0.12 -1.84
C ALA A 149 -6.32 -0.32 -2.47
N PHE A 150 -6.20 -1.12 -3.54
CA PHE A 150 -4.94 -1.55 -4.14
C PHE A 150 -4.77 -1.08 -5.60
N SER A 151 -5.54 -0.08 -6.04
CA SER A 151 -5.44 0.47 -7.40
C SER A 151 -5.31 1.99 -7.38
N PHE A 152 -6.28 2.75 -7.91
CA PHE A 152 -6.20 4.19 -8.11
C PHE A 152 -5.78 4.99 -6.88
N THR A 153 -6.22 4.61 -5.67
CA THR A 153 -5.76 5.30 -4.45
C THR A 153 -4.32 4.96 -4.11
N MET A 154 -3.85 3.75 -4.42
CA MET A 154 -2.48 3.34 -4.16
C MET A 154 -1.50 4.02 -5.12
N ASP A 155 -1.87 4.19 -6.39
CA ASP A 155 -0.92 4.50 -7.47
C ASP A 155 -1.13 5.85 -8.19
N ALA A 156 -2.36 6.28 -8.42
CA ALA A 156 -2.66 7.36 -9.35
C ALA A 156 -3.26 8.61 -8.68
N LEU A 157 -4.00 8.45 -7.58
CA LEU A 157 -4.76 9.54 -7.00
C LEU A 157 -3.82 10.51 -6.28
N PRO A 158 -3.76 11.80 -6.69
CA PRO A 158 -2.78 12.73 -6.15
C PRO A 158 -2.94 12.95 -4.65
N GLY A 159 -1.80 13.03 -3.96
CA GLY A 159 -1.75 13.32 -2.54
C GLY A 159 -2.03 12.14 -1.63
N THR A 160 -2.23 10.95 -2.20
CA THR A 160 -2.54 9.77 -1.40
C THR A 160 -1.34 9.43 -0.49
N PRO A 161 -1.54 9.31 0.84
CA PRO A 161 -0.51 8.93 1.81
C PRO A 161 -0.20 7.43 1.81
N GLN A 162 -0.18 6.78 0.65
CA GLN A 162 0.16 5.36 0.51
C GLN A 162 1.60 5.21 0.04
N ILE A 163 2.27 4.19 0.55
CA ILE A 163 3.71 4.02 0.37
C ILE A 163 4.13 3.98 -1.11
N GLN A 164 3.31 3.38 -1.97
CA GLN A 164 3.54 3.27 -3.41
C GLN A 164 3.57 4.65 -4.11
N ASN A 165 2.81 5.62 -3.60
CA ASN A 165 2.85 7.01 -4.07
C ASN A 165 4.02 7.81 -3.45
N ILE A 166 4.47 7.43 -2.25
CA ILE A 166 5.56 8.13 -1.53
C ILE A 166 6.94 7.70 -2.00
N ILE A 167 7.16 6.41 -2.28
CA ILE A 167 8.47 5.88 -2.70
C ILE A 167 9.06 6.67 -3.89
N PRO A 168 8.34 6.88 -5.01
CA PRO A 168 8.88 7.56 -6.19
C PRO A 168 9.34 8.99 -5.91
N THR A 169 8.75 9.67 -4.93
CA THR A 169 9.10 11.07 -4.60
C THR A 169 10.57 11.22 -4.20
N SER A 170 11.13 10.21 -3.52
CA SER A 170 12.53 10.20 -3.10
C SER A 170 13.51 9.96 -4.25
N PHE A 171 13.08 9.26 -5.31
CA PHE A 171 13.89 8.97 -6.50
C PHE A 171 13.82 10.09 -7.54
N PHE A 172 12.63 10.64 -7.77
CA PHE A 172 12.40 11.66 -8.79
C PHE A 172 12.52 13.10 -8.27
N GLY A 173 12.71 13.29 -6.96
CA GLY A 173 12.75 14.62 -6.34
C GLY A 173 11.43 15.37 -6.45
N THR A 174 10.31 14.63 -6.49
CA THR A 174 8.95 15.17 -6.58
C THR A 174 8.27 15.12 -5.22
N ASN A 175 6.95 15.33 -5.17
CA ASN A 175 6.15 15.19 -3.96
C ASN A 175 4.88 14.37 -4.24
N ALA A 176 4.15 13.99 -3.19
CA ALA A 176 2.96 13.16 -3.29
C ALA A 176 1.84 13.74 -4.17
N TRP A 177 1.91 15.03 -4.50
CA TRP A 177 0.93 15.78 -5.30
C TRP A 177 1.44 16.09 -6.73
N ALA A 178 2.57 15.54 -7.14
CA ALA A 178 3.13 15.75 -8.46
C ALA A 178 2.18 15.25 -9.58
N ALA A 179 2.20 15.93 -10.72
CA ALA A 179 1.38 15.63 -11.90
C ALA A 179 -0.13 15.41 -11.61
N PRO A 180 -0.82 16.34 -10.92
CA PRO A 180 -2.16 16.10 -10.39
C PRO A 180 -3.20 15.81 -11.48
N TRP A 181 -3.09 16.43 -12.66
CA TRP A 181 -4.01 16.18 -13.77
C TRP A 181 -3.85 14.78 -14.35
N LEU A 182 -2.61 14.31 -14.55
CA LEU A 182 -2.34 12.97 -15.04
C LEU A 182 -2.81 11.92 -14.01
N GLY A 183 -2.56 12.17 -12.73
CA GLY A 183 -3.03 11.31 -11.64
C GLY A 183 -4.56 11.21 -11.57
N LEU A 184 -5.28 12.33 -11.72
CA LEU A 184 -6.75 12.34 -11.75
C LEU A 184 -7.31 11.61 -12.97
N ILE A 185 -6.73 11.81 -14.16
CA ILE A 185 -7.13 11.12 -15.39
C ILE A 185 -6.88 9.61 -15.25
N GLY A 186 -5.71 9.21 -14.75
CA GLY A 186 -5.39 7.81 -14.48
C GLY A 186 -6.32 7.18 -13.45
N SER A 187 -6.61 7.91 -12.36
CA SER A 187 -7.55 7.45 -11.33
C SER A 187 -8.95 7.24 -11.88
N LEU A 188 -9.44 8.19 -12.69
CA LEU A 188 -10.74 8.09 -13.35
C LEU A 188 -10.78 6.89 -14.31
N PHE A 189 -9.71 6.69 -15.09
CA PHE A 189 -9.59 5.55 -15.97
C PHE A 189 -9.68 4.22 -15.19
N ILE A 190 -8.85 4.05 -14.14
CA ILE A 190 -8.81 2.83 -13.33
C ILE A 190 -10.16 2.55 -12.67
N ILE A 191 -10.77 3.55 -12.02
CA ILE A 191 -12.07 3.35 -11.33
C ILE A 191 -13.19 3.05 -12.33
N THR A 192 -13.25 3.75 -13.47
CA THR A 192 -14.29 3.52 -14.48
C THR A 192 -14.17 2.12 -15.07
N PHE A 193 -13.01 1.73 -15.58
CA PHE A 193 -12.84 0.41 -16.19
C PHE A 193 -12.91 -0.73 -15.17
N GLY A 194 -12.42 -0.51 -13.95
CA GLY A 194 -12.55 -1.47 -12.86
C GLY A 194 -14.01 -1.72 -12.47
N LEU A 195 -14.82 -0.67 -12.30
CA LEU A 195 -16.24 -0.81 -11.99
C LEU A 195 -17.02 -1.46 -13.14
N LEU A 196 -16.72 -1.08 -14.39
CA LEU A 196 -17.33 -1.71 -15.57
C LEU A 196 -17.00 -3.21 -15.64
N TRP A 197 -15.75 -3.59 -15.36
CA TRP A 197 -15.34 -4.99 -15.34
C TRP A 197 -16.01 -5.75 -14.20
N LEU A 198 -16.03 -5.21 -12.98
CA LEU A 198 -16.69 -5.85 -11.84
C LEU A 198 -18.20 -6.02 -12.05
N ASP A 199 -18.88 -5.01 -12.60
CA ASP A 199 -20.31 -5.13 -12.91
C ASP A 199 -20.55 -6.16 -14.02
N ARG A 200 -19.67 -6.24 -15.03
CA ARG A 200 -19.72 -7.31 -16.04
C ARG A 200 -19.55 -8.69 -15.41
N GLN A 201 -18.61 -8.88 -14.48
CA GLN A 201 -18.44 -10.16 -13.79
C GLN A 201 -19.65 -10.51 -12.91
N ARG A 202 -20.20 -9.52 -12.19
CA ARG A 202 -21.42 -9.67 -11.39
C ARG A 202 -22.60 -10.12 -12.25
N ARG A 203 -22.86 -9.45 -13.38
CA ARG A 203 -23.94 -9.80 -14.32
C ARG A 203 -23.75 -11.21 -14.90
N ARG A 204 -22.51 -11.58 -15.26
CA ARG A 204 -22.18 -12.94 -15.75
C ARG A 204 -22.40 -14.02 -14.70
N ALA A 205 -22.08 -13.74 -13.44
CA ALA A 205 -22.33 -14.65 -12.34
C ALA A 205 -23.84 -14.81 -12.10
N GLN A 206 -24.57 -13.69 -12.05
CA GLN A 206 -26.02 -13.67 -11.89
C GLN A 206 -26.74 -14.44 -13.02
N ALA A 207 -26.33 -14.24 -14.27
CA ALA A 207 -26.87 -14.98 -15.43
C ALA A 207 -26.62 -16.49 -15.37
N ARG A 208 -25.62 -16.93 -14.60
CA ARG A 208 -25.31 -18.35 -14.34
C ARG A 208 -25.95 -18.87 -13.05
N GLY A 209 -26.80 -18.09 -12.40
CA GLY A 209 -27.42 -18.45 -11.11
C GLY A 209 -26.44 -18.54 -9.94
N GLU A 210 -25.25 -17.96 -10.07
CA GLU A 210 -24.22 -17.96 -9.02
C GLU A 210 -24.59 -16.93 -7.95
N GLY A 211 -25.02 -17.41 -6.78
CA GLY A 211 -25.27 -16.57 -5.59
C GLY A 211 -24.02 -16.39 -4.71
N TYR A 212 -24.21 -15.92 -3.47
CA TYR A 212 -23.11 -15.70 -2.52
C TYR A 212 -22.26 -16.95 -2.25
N GLY A 213 -22.91 -18.13 -2.26
CA GLY A 213 -22.34 -19.41 -1.85
C GLY A 213 -22.81 -19.83 -0.46
N THR A 214 -22.71 -21.13 -0.17
CA THR A 214 -23.11 -21.74 1.11
C THR A 214 -21.93 -22.04 2.03
N ASP A 215 -20.71 -22.10 1.49
CA ASP A 215 -19.49 -22.39 2.26
C ASP A 215 -18.95 -21.12 2.92
N LEU A 216 -19.43 -20.87 4.14
CA LEU A 216 -19.06 -19.72 4.96
C LEU A 216 -17.84 -20.07 5.83
N GLN A 217 -16.63 -19.68 5.41
CA GLN A 217 -15.40 -19.93 6.19
C GLN A 217 -14.95 -18.76 7.08
N ASN A 218 -15.07 -17.54 6.56
CA ASN A 218 -14.50 -16.33 7.18
C ASN A 218 -15.56 -15.25 7.44
N GLU A 219 -16.85 -15.60 7.42
CA GLU A 219 -17.89 -14.60 7.69
C GLU A 219 -17.72 -14.11 9.13
N PRO A 220 -17.50 -12.81 9.34
CA PRO A 220 -17.41 -12.28 10.68
C PRO A 220 -18.78 -12.32 11.33
N GLU A 221 -18.79 -12.48 12.65
CA GLU A 221 -20.01 -12.33 13.43
C GLU A 221 -20.59 -10.93 13.19
N THR A 222 -21.90 -10.88 12.98
CA THR A 222 -22.67 -9.62 12.92
C THR A 222 -22.25 -8.78 14.13
N PRO A 223 -21.64 -7.62 13.96
CA PRO A 223 -21.04 -6.94 15.09
C PRO A 223 -22.13 -6.52 16.08
N ASP A 224 -21.81 -6.55 17.37
CA ASP A 224 -22.67 -6.06 18.45
C ASP A 224 -23.32 -4.72 18.11
N ASN A 225 -24.45 -4.44 18.74
CA ASN A 225 -25.19 -3.18 18.63
C ASN A 225 -24.38 -2.04 19.30
N ILE A 226 -23.26 -1.64 18.68
CA ILE A 226 -22.40 -0.57 19.17
C ILE A 226 -23.03 0.76 18.76
N ASN A 227 -23.12 1.70 19.70
CA ASN A 227 -23.45 3.09 19.37
C ASN A 227 -22.39 3.65 18.42
N LEU A 228 -22.74 3.74 17.14
CA LEU A 228 -21.84 4.23 16.10
C LEU A 228 -21.64 5.74 16.24
N PRO A 229 -20.40 6.23 16.16
CA PRO A 229 -20.12 7.66 16.07
C PRO A 229 -20.82 8.29 14.87
N HIS A 230 -21.09 9.60 14.93
CA HIS A 230 -21.70 10.30 13.79
C HIS A 230 -20.79 10.20 12.55
N PRO A 231 -21.31 9.93 11.33
CA PRO A 231 -20.49 9.72 10.14
C PRO A 231 -19.52 10.86 9.83
N LEU A 232 -19.92 12.12 10.06
CA LEU A 232 -19.03 13.27 9.85
C LEU A 232 -17.81 13.25 10.79
N ILE A 233 -17.99 12.80 12.04
CA ILE A 233 -16.88 12.66 13.00
C ILE A 233 -15.96 11.53 12.56
N ALA A 234 -16.53 10.44 12.04
CA ALA A 234 -15.76 9.30 11.56
C ALA A 234 -14.93 9.62 10.31
N ILE A 235 -15.43 10.49 9.43
CA ILE A 235 -14.76 10.94 8.20
C ILE A 235 -13.72 12.04 8.48
N ALA A 236 -13.93 12.88 9.50
CA ALA A 236 -13.06 14.00 9.84
C ALA A 236 -11.54 13.65 9.91
N PRO A 237 -11.08 12.59 10.60
CA PRO A 237 -9.65 12.27 10.63
C PRO A 237 -9.09 11.89 9.25
N LEU A 238 -9.87 11.24 8.39
CA LEU A 238 -9.44 10.87 7.04
C LEU A 238 -9.25 12.10 6.15
N LEU A 239 -10.21 13.03 6.20
CA LEU A 239 -10.10 14.32 5.50
C LEU A 239 -8.94 15.15 6.03
N LEU A 240 -8.75 15.16 7.35
CA LEU A 240 -7.66 15.89 7.99
C LEU A 240 -6.31 15.36 7.54
N VAL A 241 -6.12 14.04 7.46
CA VAL A 241 -4.86 13.46 6.94
C VAL A 241 -4.60 13.93 5.52
N GLY A 242 -5.59 13.88 4.62
CA GLY A 242 -5.41 14.34 3.24
C GLY A 242 -5.04 15.84 3.15
N VAL A 243 -5.76 16.69 3.89
CA VAL A 243 -5.52 18.14 3.90
C VAL A 243 -4.16 18.48 4.52
N LEU A 244 -3.83 17.88 5.68
CA LEU A 244 -2.56 18.15 6.34
C LEU A 244 -1.38 17.60 5.56
N ASN A 245 -1.52 16.47 4.85
CA ASN A 245 -0.48 15.98 3.97
C ASN A 245 -0.13 17.03 2.90
N LEU A 246 -1.14 17.66 2.28
CA LEU A 246 -0.93 18.77 1.34
C LEU A 246 -0.23 19.97 2.00
N LEU A 247 -0.69 20.38 3.17
CA LEU A 247 -0.14 21.55 3.87
C LEU A 247 1.31 21.32 4.32
N PHE A 248 1.60 20.18 4.94
CA PHE A 248 2.96 19.83 5.36
C PHE A 248 3.90 19.63 4.17
N THR A 249 3.42 19.11 3.04
CA THR A 249 4.21 19.03 1.79
C THR A 249 4.70 20.42 1.35
N ARG A 250 3.93 21.48 1.63
CA ARG A 250 4.31 22.86 1.30
C ARG A 250 5.14 23.53 2.39
N TRP A 251 4.82 23.27 3.65
CA TRP A 251 5.44 23.96 4.78
C TRP A 251 6.82 23.39 5.17
N ILE A 252 7.02 22.08 5.10
CA ILE A 252 8.28 21.42 5.50
C ILE A 252 9.49 22.00 4.73
N PRO A 253 9.46 22.15 3.39
CA PRO A 253 10.56 22.78 2.66
C PRO A 253 10.80 24.24 3.06
N GLN A 254 9.75 24.96 3.47
CA GLN A 254 9.88 26.35 3.92
C GLN A 254 10.53 26.45 5.31
N TRP A 255 10.26 25.47 6.19
CA TRP A 255 10.83 25.43 7.54
C TRP A 255 12.29 25.01 7.54
N TYR A 256 12.66 24.05 6.69
CA TYR A 256 13.98 23.41 6.71
C TYR A 256 14.91 23.82 5.55
N GLY A 257 14.40 24.49 4.52
CA GLY A 257 15.16 24.79 3.31
C GLY A 257 15.45 23.55 2.45
N PRO A 258 16.27 23.67 1.39
CA PRO A 258 16.60 22.56 0.48
C PRO A 258 17.45 21.47 1.17
N THR A 259 18.33 21.89 2.08
CA THR A 259 19.17 21.03 2.89
C THR A 259 19.19 21.57 4.31
N HIS A 260 18.97 20.68 5.28
CA HIS A 260 19.03 21.03 6.68
C HIS A 260 20.18 20.29 7.37
N GLU A 261 21.00 21.04 8.08
CA GLU A 261 22.10 20.49 8.88
C GLU A 261 21.69 20.47 10.35
N LEU A 262 21.65 19.26 10.92
CA LEU A 262 21.43 19.05 12.34
C LEU A 262 22.79 18.82 13.02
N SER A 263 23.21 19.78 13.83
CA SER A 263 24.38 19.66 14.69
C SER A 263 23.94 19.58 16.15
N LEU A 264 24.19 18.44 16.78
CA LEU A 264 23.91 18.20 18.20
C LEU A 264 25.23 17.88 18.93
N PRO A 265 25.42 18.28 20.19
CA PRO A 265 26.68 18.11 20.90
C PRO A 265 27.21 16.67 20.97
N GLY A 266 26.34 15.67 20.88
CA GLY A 266 26.71 14.25 20.90
C GLY A 266 27.01 13.63 19.53
N LEU A 267 26.86 14.38 18.43
CA LEU A 267 27.11 13.86 17.08
C LEU A 267 28.57 14.06 16.68
N ALA A 268 29.24 12.99 16.25
CA ALA A 268 30.61 13.05 15.74
C ALA A 268 30.72 13.87 14.44
N LYS A 269 29.64 13.92 13.65
CA LYS A 269 29.50 14.74 12.45
C LYS A 269 28.06 15.25 12.35
N PRO A 270 27.85 16.48 11.83
CA PRO A 270 26.50 16.97 11.57
C PRO A 270 25.73 16.02 10.64
N ILE A 271 24.43 15.87 10.90
CA ILE A 271 23.53 15.12 10.03
C ILE A 271 23.00 16.09 8.97
N ILE A 272 23.43 15.88 7.73
CA ILE A 272 22.94 16.64 6.59
C ILE A 272 21.75 15.89 5.99
N THR A 273 20.61 16.56 5.92
CA THR A 273 19.38 16.01 5.37
C THR A 273 18.99 16.80 4.13
N GLU A 274 18.88 16.12 2.99
CA GLU A 274 18.26 16.67 1.79
C GLU A 274 16.74 16.69 1.97
N THR A 275 16.20 17.83 2.43
CA THR A 275 14.79 17.99 2.78
C THR A 275 13.88 17.57 1.63
N GLY A 276 14.25 17.87 0.38
CA GLY A 276 13.47 17.49 -0.80
C GLY A 276 13.19 15.99 -0.91
N LYS A 277 14.16 15.13 -0.57
CA LYS A 277 14.02 13.67 -0.66
C LYS A 277 13.14 13.06 0.44
N ILE A 278 12.99 13.75 1.57
CA ILE A 278 12.26 13.25 2.75
C ILE A 278 10.93 13.98 2.99
N THR A 279 10.68 15.11 2.30
CA THR A 279 9.50 15.96 2.53
C THR A 279 8.19 15.18 2.47
N ALA A 280 8.01 14.32 1.47
CA ALA A 280 6.79 13.54 1.31
C ALA A 280 6.59 12.55 2.46
N ILE A 281 7.66 11.94 2.96
CA ILE A 281 7.63 11.00 4.09
C ILE A 281 7.21 11.76 5.36
N TRP A 282 7.89 12.85 5.70
CA TRP A 282 7.57 13.67 6.87
C TRP A 282 6.16 14.28 6.82
N ALA A 283 5.71 14.70 5.64
CA ALA A 283 4.36 15.24 5.48
C ALA A 283 3.28 14.20 5.80
N VAL A 284 3.48 12.96 5.32
CA VAL A 284 2.57 11.84 5.61
C VAL A 284 2.62 11.45 7.09
N GLU A 285 3.80 11.38 7.70
CA GLU A 285 3.95 11.07 9.13
C GLU A 285 3.22 12.11 10.01
N ALA A 286 3.44 13.40 9.74
CA ALA A 286 2.79 14.48 10.47
C ALA A 286 1.26 14.49 10.28
N ALA A 287 0.80 14.18 9.06
CA ALA A 287 -0.63 14.04 8.77
C ALA A 287 -1.26 12.85 9.52
N LEU A 288 -0.62 11.68 9.50
CA LEU A 288 -1.09 10.48 10.20
C LEU A 288 -1.12 10.68 11.72
N LEU A 289 -0.09 11.31 12.29
CA LEU A 289 -0.08 11.68 13.71
C LEU A 289 -1.27 12.57 14.07
N SER A 290 -1.56 13.56 13.24
CA SER A 290 -2.71 14.45 13.44
C SER A 290 -4.04 13.69 13.33
N GLY A 291 -4.16 12.77 12.38
CA GLY A 291 -5.30 11.86 12.26
C GLY A 291 -5.48 10.97 13.50
N ILE A 292 -4.40 10.38 14.00
CA ILE A 292 -4.38 9.58 15.23
C ILE A 292 -4.90 10.40 16.42
N LEU A 293 -4.43 11.64 16.58
CA LEU A 293 -4.89 12.52 17.65
C LEU A 293 -6.41 12.76 17.57
N VAL A 294 -6.94 13.05 16.38
CA VAL A 294 -8.39 13.23 16.18
C VAL A 294 -9.17 11.95 16.51
N VAL A 295 -8.71 10.78 16.07
CA VAL A 295 -9.37 9.51 16.40
C VAL A 295 -9.34 9.25 17.90
N LEU A 296 -8.22 9.54 18.57
CA LEU A 296 -8.14 9.42 20.02
C LEU A 296 -9.09 10.37 20.72
N LEU A 297 -9.21 11.62 20.29
CA LEU A 297 -10.11 12.62 20.90
C LEU A 297 -11.59 12.24 20.75
N PHE A 298 -12.03 11.92 19.53
CA PHE A 298 -13.44 11.68 19.25
C PHE A 298 -13.88 10.22 19.43
N GLY A 299 -12.93 9.28 19.40
CA GLY A 299 -13.16 7.84 19.56
C GLY A 299 -12.84 7.32 20.96
N PHE A 300 -12.29 8.13 21.87
CA PHE A 300 -11.71 7.68 23.15
C PHE A 300 -12.61 6.71 23.92
N ARG A 301 -13.91 7.03 24.00
CA ARG A 301 -14.90 6.24 24.75
C ARG A 301 -14.96 4.78 24.28
N ASN A 302 -14.79 4.54 22.97
CA ASN A 302 -14.85 3.20 22.38
C ASN A 302 -13.49 2.50 22.40
N ILE A 303 -12.40 3.26 22.43
CA ILE A 303 -11.03 2.72 22.34
C ILE A 303 -10.46 2.44 23.75
N ARG A 304 -10.89 3.18 24.79
CA ARG A 304 -10.41 3.01 26.16
C ARG A 304 -10.57 1.56 26.61
N GLY A 305 -9.50 0.97 27.13
CA GLY A 305 -9.44 -0.45 27.51
C GLY A 305 -8.93 -1.40 26.42
N ARG A 306 -8.91 -0.99 25.14
CA ARG A 306 -8.39 -1.81 24.01
C ARG A 306 -7.15 -1.20 23.35
N LEU A 307 -6.65 -0.07 23.84
CA LEU A 307 -5.49 0.64 23.27
C LEU A 307 -4.23 -0.23 23.25
N ALA A 308 -3.86 -0.85 24.36
CA ALA A 308 -2.62 -1.61 24.47
C ALA A 308 -2.63 -2.81 23.50
N GLU A 309 -3.67 -3.64 23.56
CA GLU A 309 -3.83 -4.79 22.66
C GLU A 309 -3.94 -4.37 21.19
N GLY A 310 -4.71 -3.33 20.91
CA GLY A 310 -4.83 -2.74 19.58
C GLY A 310 -3.49 -2.27 19.03
N SER A 311 -2.72 -1.53 19.82
CA SER A 311 -1.39 -1.05 19.42
C SER A 311 -0.41 -2.19 19.17
N ARG A 312 -0.39 -3.23 20.01
CA ARG A 312 0.48 -4.40 19.83
C ARG A 312 0.16 -5.16 18.54
N THR A 313 -1.13 -5.28 18.22
CA THR A 313 -1.60 -5.87 16.96
C THR A 313 -1.17 -5.02 15.76
N ALA A 314 -1.38 -3.69 15.83
CA ALA A 314 -0.99 -2.76 14.77
C ALA A 314 0.52 -2.76 14.51
N VAL A 315 1.34 -2.73 15.57
CA VAL A 315 2.80 -2.77 15.50
C VAL A 315 3.28 -4.08 14.88
N SER A 316 2.76 -5.22 15.33
CA SER A 316 3.12 -6.53 14.77
C SER A 316 2.80 -6.61 13.28
N GLY A 317 1.61 -6.13 12.89
CA GLY A 317 1.20 -6.06 11.48
C GLY A 317 2.09 -5.12 10.66
N ALA A 318 2.45 -3.95 11.20
CA ALA A 318 3.33 -2.99 10.54
C ALA A 318 4.74 -3.55 10.31
N ILE A 319 5.30 -4.25 11.30
CA ILE A 319 6.61 -4.91 11.18
C ILE A 319 6.55 -5.96 10.08
N LEU A 320 5.55 -6.84 10.09
CA LEU A 320 5.43 -7.88 9.07
C LEU A 320 5.26 -7.29 7.67
N ALA A 321 4.40 -6.28 7.51
CA ALA A 321 4.18 -5.61 6.23
C ALA A 321 5.45 -4.90 5.73
N ALA A 322 6.11 -4.12 6.59
CA ALA A 322 7.34 -3.41 6.25
C ALA A 322 8.49 -4.38 5.92
N MET A 323 8.65 -5.48 6.66
CA MET A 323 9.69 -6.47 6.40
C MET A 323 9.44 -7.25 5.11
N ASN A 324 8.19 -7.60 4.79
CA ASN A 324 7.85 -8.24 3.52
C ASN A 324 8.27 -7.35 2.34
N THR A 325 7.83 -6.08 2.34
CA THR A 325 8.17 -5.14 1.26
C THR A 325 9.68 -4.84 1.23
N ALA A 326 10.33 -4.68 2.38
CA ALA A 326 11.78 -4.46 2.44
C ALA A 326 12.58 -5.64 1.88
N SER A 327 12.12 -6.87 2.14
CA SER A 327 12.75 -8.10 1.63
C SER A 327 12.60 -8.20 0.10
N GLU A 328 11.42 -7.86 -0.43
CA GLU A 328 11.19 -7.75 -1.88
C GLU A 328 12.05 -6.64 -2.51
N TYR A 329 12.22 -5.51 -1.80
CA TYR A 329 13.08 -4.42 -2.23
C TYR A 329 14.56 -4.86 -2.34
N GLY A 330 15.04 -5.63 -1.36
CA GLY A 330 16.35 -6.27 -1.40
C GLY A 330 16.49 -7.27 -2.54
N PHE A 331 15.47 -8.11 -2.77
CA PHE A 331 15.44 -9.06 -3.89
C PHE A 331 15.51 -8.34 -5.24
N GLY A 332 14.67 -7.32 -5.45
CA GLY A 332 14.63 -6.54 -6.67
C GLY A 332 16.00 -5.91 -6.99
N ALA A 333 16.67 -5.34 -5.97
CA ALA A 333 18.00 -4.77 -6.14
C ALA A 333 19.06 -5.80 -6.55
N VAL A 334 19.00 -7.03 -6.02
CA VAL A 334 19.89 -8.12 -6.45
C VAL A 334 19.59 -8.53 -7.88
N ILE A 335 18.32 -8.76 -8.23
CA ILE A 335 17.93 -9.14 -9.59
C ILE A 335 18.34 -8.06 -10.60
N ALA A 336 18.16 -6.78 -10.26
CA ALA A 336 18.53 -5.64 -11.09
C ALA A 336 20.04 -5.57 -11.37
N ALA A 337 20.88 -6.09 -10.47
CA ALA A 337 22.33 -6.15 -10.63
C ALA A 337 22.80 -7.38 -11.44
N LEU A 338 21.94 -8.37 -11.69
CA LEU A 338 22.34 -9.58 -12.41
C LEU A 338 22.44 -9.34 -13.93
N PRO A 339 23.37 -10.03 -14.63
CA PRO A 339 23.54 -9.88 -16.07
C PRO A 339 22.27 -10.13 -16.88
N GLY A 340 21.40 -11.03 -16.41
CA GLY A 340 20.13 -11.34 -17.08
C GLY A 340 19.19 -10.14 -17.13
N PHE A 341 19.11 -9.37 -16.06
CA PHE A 341 18.28 -8.16 -16.01
C PHE A 341 18.84 -7.07 -16.92
N LEU A 342 20.16 -6.85 -16.92
CA LEU A 342 20.79 -5.84 -17.76
C LEU A 342 20.56 -6.09 -19.26
N VAL A 343 20.54 -7.37 -19.69
CA VAL A 343 20.18 -7.75 -21.06
C VAL A 343 18.73 -7.35 -21.39
N LEU A 344 17.79 -7.66 -20.50
CA LEU A 344 16.38 -7.31 -20.69
C LEU A 344 16.16 -5.79 -20.68
N SER A 345 16.76 -5.08 -19.73
CA SER A 345 16.71 -3.62 -19.65
C SER A 345 17.24 -2.96 -20.93
N LYS A 346 18.39 -3.42 -21.45
CA LYS A 346 18.95 -2.92 -22.70
C LYS A 346 18.08 -3.24 -23.92
N ALA A 347 17.39 -4.38 -23.94
CA ALA A 347 16.47 -4.68 -25.04
C ALA A 347 15.28 -3.72 -25.08
N LEU A 348 14.82 -3.27 -23.90
CA LEU A 348 13.69 -2.35 -23.80
C LEU A 348 14.02 -0.95 -24.35
N THR A 349 15.28 -0.50 -24.28
CA THR A 349 15.70 0.82 -24.83
C THR A 349 15.57 0.92 -26.35
N ALA A 350 15.33 -0.20 -27.05
CA ALA A 350 15.07 -0.20 -28.49
C ALA A 350 13.69 0.37 -28.87
N ILE A 351 12.78 0.58 -27.92
CA ILE A 351 11.45 1.16 -28.18
C ILE A 351 11.60 2.67 -28.46
N PRO A 352 11.33 3.17 -29.68
CA PRO A 352 11.69 4.53 -30.06
C PRO A 352 10.83 5.62 -29.41
N ASN A 353 9.54 5.34 -29.18
CA ASN A 353 8.64 6.31 -28.57
C ASN A 353 8.89 6.37 -27.06
N PRO A 354 9.29 7.52 -26.49
CA PRO A 354 9.70 7.62 -25.10
C PRO A 354 8.58 7.29 -24.11
N LEU A 355 7.34 7.68 -24.39
CA LEU A 355 6.19 7.39 -23.51
C LEU A 355 5.83 5.91 -23.54
N LEU A 356 5.87 5.30 -24.72
CA LEU A 356 5.63 3.86 -24.87
C LEU A 356 6.76 3.05 -24.25
N ASN A 357 8.02 3.50 -24.43
CA ASN A 357 9.18 2.91 -23.81
C ASN A 357 9.06 2.94 -22.29
N GLU A 358 8.73 4.08 -21.70
CA GLU A 358 8.55 4.22 -20.26
C GLU A 358 7.44 3.30 -19.73
N ALA A 359 6.24 3.35 -20.34
CA ALA A 359 5.10 2.53 -19.91
C ALA A 359 5.39 1.02 -19.97
N ILE A 360 6.00 0.55 -21.06
CA ILE A 360 6.37 -0.87 -21.21
C ILE A 360 7.51 -1.23 -20.27
N SER A 361 8.54 -0.40 -20.19
CA SER A 361 9.74 -0.70 -19.40
C SER A 361 9.43 -0.75 -17.92
N VAL A 362 8.70 0.24 -17.38
CA VAL A 362 8.31 0.24 -15.97
C VAL A 362 7.50 -1.01 -15.63
N THR A 363 6.52 -1.37 -16.47
CA THR A 363 5.68 -2.55 -16.24
C THR A 363 6.48 -3.85 -16.30
N VAL A 364 7.36 -4.00 -17.30
CA VAL A 364 8.15 -5.21 -17.51
C VAL A 364 9.22 -5.35 -16.44
N LEU A 365 9.96 -4.29 -16.13
CA LEU A 365 11.04 -4.32 -15.14
C LEU A 365 10.49 -4.49 -13.71
N ALA A 366 9.39 -3.83 -13.36
CA ALA A 366 8.70 -4.07 -12.08
C ALA A 366 8.20 -5.52 -11.98
N GLY A 367 7.70 -6.09 -13.09
CA GLY A 367 7.31 -7.49 -13.15
C GLY A 367 8.48 -8.44 -12.90
N ILE A 368 9.64 -8.22 -13.54
CA ILE A 368 10.82 -9.08 -13.41
C ILE A 368 11.45 -9.00 -12.01
N THR A 369 11.47 -7.81 -11.41
CA THR A 369 12.02 -7.57 -10.07
C THR A 369 11.06 -7.99 -8.97
N GLY A 370 9.82 -8.37 -9.31
CA GLY A 370 8.80 -8.85 -8.38
C GLY A 370 8.18 -7.76 -7.51
N SER A 371 8.64 -6.50 -7.60
CA SER A 371 8.14 -5.39 -6.81
C SER A 371 8.30 -4.08 -7.56
N ALA A 372 7.22 -3.30 -7.67
CA ALA A 372 7.25 -1.94 -8.21
C ALA A 372 8.14 -0.98 -7.40
N SER A 373 8.47 -1.35 -6.16
CA SER A 373 9.43 -0.59 -5.36
C SER A 373 10.87 -1.04 -5.57
N GLY A 374 11.13 -2.33 -5.84
CA GLY A 374 12.46 -2.92 -5.83
C GLY A 374 13.25 -2.85 -7.14
N GLY A 375 12.67 -2.32 -8.22
CA GLY A 375 13.21 -2.39 -9.59
C GLY A 375 13.56 -1.05 -10.22
#